data_AF-A0A6L7MPW2-F1
#
_entry.id   AF-A0A6L7MPW2-F1
#
_cell.length_a   1.000
_cell.length_b   1.000
_cell.length_c   1.000
_cell.angle_alpha   90.00
_cell.angle_beta   90.00
_cell.angle_gamma   90.00
#
_symmetry.space_group_name_H-M   'P 1'
#
loop_
_entity.id
_entity.type
_entity.pdbx_description
1 polymer ?
#
loop_
_entity_poly.entity_id
_entity_poly.type
_entity_poly.pdbx_seq_one_letter_code
_entity_poly.pdbx_strand_id
1 'polypeptide(L)'
;MVESYRLASDHTLLNILHNLLARYYVDTFITNTDLSGASAYLKGADIESLADAFDSTNYAIPAPSAGTVQPTPTPTPQPSLTLKYDPAGQDRNCTDFTTWQEAQAFFLATQNDSHGLDPDGDSIACEDLPGAPEPEVQQVVVTATPTPSPTPVPTGQGLSRHNPWPMDGTCYGPADSFCFGILSVDWDAWPEIQVENQFNDPPPDGHKFVMIEISLLNQGNIERNSITGETDSDVLGQGTNVVIRSTGCGVIPNDLKWADVFPGGRVSGNICFVVPNEDISTLVLRWEYSFRDALWFALR
;
A
#
# COMPACT_ATOMS: atom_id res chain seq x y z
N MET A 1 -7.24 -49.96 -40.78
CA MET A 1 -6.85 -49.50 -39.43
C MET A 1 -7.13 -48.01 -39.41
N VAL A 2 -8.34 -47.52 -39.11
CA VAL A 2 -9.13 -47.63 -37.86
C VAL A 2 -8.43 -46.90 -36.71
N GLU A 3 -9.08 -45.81 -36.30
CA GLU A 3 -9.15 -45.12 -35.00
C GLU A 3 -7.92 -44.80 -34.12
N SER A 4 -8.12 -43.69 -33.38
CA SER A 4 -7.52 -43.22 -32.11
C SER A 4 -6.25 -42.38 -32.26
N TYR A 5 -6.19 -41.08 -31.91
CA TYR A 5 -6.78 -40.40 -30.75
C TYR A 5 -7.24 -38.95 -31.04
N ARG A 6 -8.48 -38.66 -30.62
CA ARG A 6 -8.95 -37.33 -30.18
C ARG A 6 -8.42 -37.09 -28.74
N LEU A 7 -8.36 -35.80 -28.34
CA LEU A 7 -8.05 -35.22 -27.00
C LEU A 7 -6.55 -34.85 -26.84
N ALA A 8 -6.13 -33.64 -26.45
CA ALA A 8 -6.72 -32.74 -25.46
C ALA A 8 -6.44 -31.23 -25.73
N SER A 9 -7.51 -30.42 -25.58
CA SER A 9 -7.64 -29.01 -25.17
C SER A 9 -6.56 -27.97 -25.52
N ASP A 10 -7.03 -26.85 -26.07
CA ASP A 10 -6.38 -25.55 -26.36
C ASP A 10 -5.47 -24.91 -25.26
N HIS A 11 -5.27 -25.54 -24.11
CA HIS A 11 -4.38 -25.03 -23.05
C HIS A 11 -2.90 -25.41 -23.24
N THR A 12 -2.58 -26.40 -24.06
CA THR A 12 -1.19 -26.87 -24.25
C THR A 12 -0.40 -25.96 -25.18
N LEU A 13 -1.02 -25.41 -26.23
CA LEU A 13 -0.35 -24.51 -27.16
C LEU A 13 0.02 -23.17 -26.51
N LEU A 14 -0.85 -22.64 -25.63
CA LEU A 14 -0.61 -21.41 -24.89
C LEU A 14 0.51 -21.56 -23.84
N ASN A 15 0.61 -22.73 -23.20
CA ASN A 15 1.70 -23.03 -22.27
C ASN A 15 3.04 -23.24 -22.99
N ILE A 16 3.03 -23.79 -24.20
CA ILE A 16 4.23 -23.88 -25.05
C ILE A 16 4.66 -22.47 -25.48
N LEU A 17 3.72 -21.59 -25.85
CA LEU A 17 4.01 -20.21 -26.23
C LEU A 17 4.58 -19.38 -25.06
N HIS A 18 4.00 -19.50 -23.86
CA HIS A 18 4.51 -18.83 -22.65
C HIS A 18 5.93 -19.30 -22.28
N ASN A 19 6.20 -20.61 -22.37
CA ASN A 19 7.54 -21.14 -22.08
C ASN A 19 8.60 -20.69 -23.10
N LEU A 20 8.22 -20.55 -24.37
CA LEU A 20 9.12 -20.05 -25.42
C LEU A 20 9.40 -18.54 -25.25
N LEU A 21 8.39 -17.75 -24.87
CA LEU A 21 8.54 -16.32 -24.58
C LEU A 21 9.40 -16.07 -23.33
N ALA A 22 9.19 -16.84 -22.26
CA ALA A 22 10.00 -16.73 -21.04
C ALA A 22 11.48 -17.04 -21.32
N ARG A 23 11.79 -18.06 -22.12
CA ARG A 23 13.16 -18.38 -22.54
C ARG A 23 13.79 -17.27 -23.38
N TYR A 24 13.04 -16.70 -24.32
CA TYR A 24 13.51 -15.58 -25.15
C TYR A 24 13.83 -14.32 -24.31
N TYR A 25 12.99 -13.99 -23.32
CA TYR A 25 13.24 -12.85 -22.44
C TYR A 25 14.43 -13.08 -21.50
N VAL A 26 14.61 -14.29 -20.96
CA VAL A 26 15.77 -14.62 -20.11
C VAL A 26 17.08 -14.55 -20.90
N ASP A 27 17.11 -15.09 -22.12
CA ASP A 27 18.32 -15.03 -22.97
C ASP A 27 18.65 -13.59 -23.40
N THR A 28 17.62 -12.76 -23.63
CA THR A 28 17.78 -11.34 -23.96
C THR A 28 18.22 -10.51 -22.74
N PHE A 29 17.77 -10.88 -21.53
CA PHE A 29 18.17 -10.22 -20.28
C PHE A 29 19.62 -10.56 -19.89
N ILE A 30 20.04 -11.82 -20.07
CA ILE A 30 21.42 -12.26 -19.81
C ILE A 30 22.42 -11.63 -20.80
N THR A 31 22.03 -11.43 -22.06
CA THR A 31 22.93 -10.85 -23.07
C THR A 31 23.09 -9.33 -22.97
N ASN A 32 22.15 -8.62 -22.33
CA ASN A 32 22.16 -7.16 -22.21
C ASN A 32 22.58 -6.63 -20.83
N THR A 33 22.88 -7.52 -19.87
CA THR A 33 23.32 -7.14 -18.51
C THR A 33 24.76 -7.60 -18.30
N ASP A 34 25.67 -6.68 -17.96
CA ASP A 34 27.06 -7.04 -17.60
C ASP A 34 27.09 -7.75 -16.24
N LEU A 35 27.00 -9.08 -16.29
CA LEU A 35 27.08 -10.00 -15.15
C LEU A 35 28.50 -10.54 -14.93
N SER A 36 29.54 -9.78 -15.29
CA SER A 36 30.94 -10.17 -15.10
C SER A 36 31.29 -10.57 -13.65
N GLY A 37 30.49 -10.16 -12.65
CA GLY A 37 30.57 -10.61 -11.25
C GLY A 37 29.79 -11.88 -10.87
N ALA A 38 28.79 -12.31 -11.65
CA ALA A 38 27.94 -13.47 -11.34
C ALA A 38 28.33 -14.75 -12.11
N SER A 39 29.27 -14.64 -13.05
CA SER A 39 29.63 -15.68 -14.03
C SER A 39 30.25 -16.97 -13.44
N ALA A 40 30.71 -16.94 -12.18
CA ALA A 40 31.30 -18.14 -11.56
C ALA A 40 30.27 -19.05 -10.85
N TYR A 41 29.06 -18.55 -10.55
CA TYR A 41 28.11 -19.30 -9.70
C TYR A 41 26.98 -19.99 -10.47
N LEU A 42 26.73 -19.59 -11.74
CA LEU A 42 25.63 -20.15 -12.55
C LEU A 42 26.08 -21.17 -13.60
N LYS A 43 27.40 -21.35 -13.82
CA LYS A 43 27.92 -22.41 -14.68
C LYS A 43 28.04 -23.73 -13.91
N GLY A 44 26.92 -24.33 -13.56
CA GLY A 44 26.90 -25.72 -13.09
C GLY A 44 25.82 -26.09 -12.08
N ALA A 45 24.93 -25.16 -11.66
CA ALA A 45 23.86 -25.50 -10.75
C ALA A 45 22.67 -26.11 -11.50
N ASP A 46 22.38 -27.38 -11.23
CA ASP A 46 21.11 -28.02 -11.60
C ASP A 46 19.95 -27.27 -10.91
N ILE A 47 18.94 -26.91 -11.71
CA ILE A 47 17.80 -26.07 -11.28
C ILE A 47 16.94 -26.75 -10.19
N GLU A 48 17.14 -28.04 -9.90
CA GLU A 48 16.44 -28.73 -8.81
C GLU A 48 17.11 -28.60 -7.42
N SER A 49 18.32 -28.03 -7.32
CA SER A 49 19.02 -27.88 -6.02
C SER A 49 18.79 -26.54 -5.31
N LEU A 50 18.09 -25.58 -5.93
CA LEU A 50 17.88 -24.25 -5.35
C LEU A 50 16.75 -24.19 -4.29
N ALA A 51 16.06 -25.30 -4.05
CA ALA A 51 15.00 -25.40 -3.04
C ALA A 51 15.52 -25.66 -1.62
N ASP A 52 16.76 -26.15 -1.45
CA ASP A 52 17.32 -26.48 -0.13
C ASP A 52 18.21 -25.37 0.46
N ALA A 53 18.49 -24.31 -0.31
CA ALA A 53 19.31 -23.18 0.15
C ALA A 53 18.53 -22.14 0.99
N PHE A 54 17.22 -22.29 1.11
CA PHE A 54 16.36 -21.38 1.89
C PHE A 54 15.98 -21.90 3.29
N ASP A 55 16.43 -23.09 3.71
CA ASP A 55 16.06 -23.69 5.00
C ASP A 55 17.21 -23.75 6.05
N SER A 56 18.29 -22.98 5.87
CA SER A 56 19.35 -22.93 6.90
C SER A 56 20.08 -21.59 7.02
N THR A 57 19.35 -20.53 7.38
CA THR A 57 19.99 -19.42 8.11
C THR A 57 19.21 -19.09 9.37
N ASN A 58 19.68 -19.69 10.46
CA ASN A 58 19.33 -19.36 11.82
C ASN A 58 19.96 -17.98 12.15
N TYR A 59 19.21 -16.89 11.93
CA TYR A 59 19.63 -15.54 12.31
C TYR A 59 18.86 -15.09 13.56
N ALA A 60 19.58 -14.92 14.65
CA ALA A 60 19.05 -14.42 15.91
C ALA A 60 18.80 -12.90 15.81
N ILE A 61 17.58 -12.49 16.15
CA ILE A 61 17.15 -11.08 16.22
C ILE A 61 17.64 -10.48 17.55
N PRO A 62 18.32 -9.32 17.55
CA PRO A 62 18.34 -8.42 18.69
C PRO A 62 17.35 -7.26 18.49
N ALA A 63 16.54 -6.99 19.52
CA ALA A 63 15.88 -5.70 19.77
C ALA A 63 16.83 -4.81 20.63
N PRO A 64 16.64 -3.47 20.84
CA PRO A 64 15.36 -2.74 20.75
C PRO A 64 15.37 -1.23 20.32
N SER A 65 14.15 -0.69 20.17
CA SER A 65 13.59 0.64 20.55
C SER A 65 13.86 1.97 19.81
N ALA A 66 12.77 2.47 19.18
CA ALA A 66 11.99 3.71 19.42
C ALA A 66 12.54 5.16 19.24
N GLY A 67 11.72 5.95 18.52
CA GLY A 67 11.53 7.42 18.65
C GLY A 67 10.82 8.08 17.44
N THR A 68 9.48 8.31 17.44
CA THR A 68 8.73 9.59 17.68
C THR A 68 8.55 10.53 16.45
N VAL A 69 7.42 11.18 16.05
CA VAL A 69 5.98 11.35 16.44
C VAL A 69 5.18 11.89 15.21
N GLN A 70 3.87 11.60 15.06
CA GLN A 70 2.89 12.48 14.38
C GLN A 70 1.53 12.52 15.15
N PRO A 71 0.57 13.42 14.85
CA PRO A 71 0.01 14.36 15.80
C PRO A 71 -1.38 14.00 16.32
N THR A 72 -1.70 14.59 17.47
CA THR A 72 -2.90 14.41 18.29
C THR A 72 -4.18 14.91 17.60
N PRO A 73 -5.30 14.15 17.61
CA PRO A 73 -6.62 14.69 17.33
C PRO A 73 -7.11 15.61 18.45
N THR A 74 -7.85 16.66 18.08
CA THR A 74 -8.39 17.70 18.96
C THR A 74 -9.17 17.12 20.16
N PRO A 75 -8.94 17.60 21.40
CA PRO A 75 -9.52 17.00 22.60
C PRO A 75 -11.01 17.35 22.75
N THR A 76 -11.85 16.31 22.75
CA THR A 76 -13.17 16.35 23.39
C THR A 76 -12.96 16.53 24.91
N PRO A 77 -13.81 17.27 25.65
CA PRO A 77 -13.55 17.58 27.05
C PRO A 77 -13.49 16.30 27.89
N GLN A 78 -12.29 15.90 28.28
CA GLN A 78 -12.05 14.71 29.09
C GLN A 78 -12.29 15.07 30.57
N PRO A 79 -13.11 14.30 31.31
CA PRO A 79 -13.16 14.45 32.76
C PRO A 79 -11.76 14.18 33.33
N SER A 80 -11.27 15.07 34.18
CA SER A 80 -9.96 14.95 34.82
C SER A 80 -9.91 13.70 35.71
N LEU A 81 -9.49 12.57 35.15
CA LEU A 81 -9.27 11.33 35.87
C LEU A 81 -7.89 11.39 36.52
N THR A 82 -7.86 11.42 37.85
CA THR A 82 -6.63 11.23 38.62
C THR A 82 -6.26 9.74 38.53
N LEU A 83 -5.08 9.43 37.98
CA LEU A 83 -4.59 8.06 37.89
C LEU A 83 -4.40 7.47 39.29
N LYS A 84 -4.98 6.30 39.53
CA LYS A 84 -4.95 5.60 40.83
C LYS A 84 -3.58 4.99 41.15
N TYR A 85 -2.80 4.66 40.12
CA TYR A 85 -1.48 4.05 40.23
C TYR A 85 -0.46 4.84 39.42
N ASP A 86 0.81 4.73 39.81
CA ASP A 86 1.94 5.36 39.13
C ASP A 86 2.30 4.59 37.83
N PRO A 87 2.23 5.22 36.65
CA PRO A 87 2.59 4.62 35.36
C PRO A 87 4.05 4.18 35.22
N ALA A 88 4.98 4.73 36.01
CA ALA A 88 6.38 4.31 36.02
C ALA A 88 6.70 3.34 37.19
N GLY A 89 5.65 2.86 37.87
CA GLY A 89 5.75 2.07 39.08
C GLY A 89 5.90 0.58 38.84
N GLN A 90 5.46 -0.20 39.82
CA GLN A 90 5.42 -1.67 39.73
C GLN A 90 4.44 -2.14 38.65
N ASP A 91 4.70 -3.33 38.12
CA ASP A 91 3.85 -3.96 37.13
C ASP A 91 2.39 -4.11 37.60
N ARG A 92 1.45 -3.95 36.68
CA ARG A 92 0.00 -3.94 36.95
C ARG A 92 -0.70 -4.85 35.98
N ASN A 93 -1.62 -5.67 36.50
CA ASN A 93 -2.43 -6.57 35.70
C ASN A 93 -3.88 -6.08 35.68
N CYS A 94 -4.69 -6.60 34.75
CA CYS A 94 -6.11 -6.25 34.64
C CYS A 94 -6.91 -6.44 35.94
N THR A 95 -6.51 -7.36 36.80
CA THR A 95 -7.13 -7.60 38.10
C THR A 95 -6.88 -6.51 39.16
N ASP A 96 -5.96 -5.56 38.91
CA ASP A 96 -5.69 -4.42 39.79
C ASP A 96 -6.68 -3.25 39.62
N PHE A 97 -7.49 -3.30 38.56
CA PHE A 97 -8.46 -2.27 38.20
C PHE A 97 -9.89 -2.76 38.44
N THR A 98 -10.77 -1.85 38.85
CA THR A 98 -12.17 -2.18 39.15
C THR A 98 -13.08 -1.94 37.94
N THR A 99 -12.68 -1.06 37.03
CA THR A 99 -13.41 -0.74 35.80
C THR A 99 -12.45 -0.61 34.63
N TRP A 100 -12.94 -0.85 33.42
CA TRP A 100 -12.14 -0.68 32.20
C TRP A 100 -11.62 0.75 32.06
N GLN A 101 -12.43 1.76 32.37
CA GLN A 101 -12.02 3.17 32.24
C GLN A 101 -10.78 3.50 33.09
N GLU A 102 -10.63 2.88 34.26
CA GLU A 102 -9.42 3.02 35.08
C GLU A 102 -8.20 2.31 34.45
N ALA A 103 -8.40 1.11 33.89
CA ALA A 103 -7.36 0.34 33.23
C ALA A 103 -6.89 1.01 31.93
N GLN A 104 -7.82 1.47 31.09
CA GLN A 104 -7.54 2.19 29.84
C GLN A 104 -6.81 3.50 30.10
N ALA A 105 -7.22 4.27 31.12
CA ALA A 105 -6.53 5.51 31.47
C ALA A 105 -5.08 5.26 31.93
N PHE A 106 -4.86 4.16 32.65
CA PHE A 106 -3.52 3.73 33.05
C PHE A 106 -2.69 3.27 31.85
N PHE A 107 -3.26 2.43 30.96
CA PHE A 107 -2.66 1.99 29.72
C PHE A 107 -2.23 3.14 28.80
N LEU A 108 -3.07 4.16 28.62
CA LEU A 108 -2.72 5.34 27.81
C LEU A 108 -1.61 6.20 28.44
N ALA A 109 -1.46 6.15 29.78
CA ALA A 109 -0.43 6.90 30.50
C ALA A 109 0.94 6.20 30.45
N THR A 110 0.94 4.88 30.25
CA THR A 110 2.13 4.06 30.05
C THR A 110 2.35 3.98 28.53
N GLN A 111 3.29 4.74 27.96
CA GLN A 111 3.47 4.94 26.50
C GLN A 111 3.79 3.67 25.65
N ASN A 112 3.44 2.48 26.13
CA ASN A 112 3.51 1.19 25.46
C ASN A 112 2.69 0.17 26.28
N ASP A 113 2.45 -1.03 25.74
CA ASP A 113 1.93 -2.16 26.50
C ASP A 113 2.98 -2.76 27.48
N SER A 114 3.66 -1.89 28.24
CA SER A 114 4.73 -2.28 29.16
C SER A 114 4.23 -3.13 30.33
N HIS A 115 2.94 -3.11 30.57
CA HIS A 115 2.25 -3.82 31.64
C HIS A 115 1.42 -5.01 31.12
N GLY A 116 1.45 -5.30 29.81
CA GLY A 116 0.70 -6.42 29.24
C GLY A 116 -0.82 -6.30 29.42
N LEU A 117 -1.35 -5.08 29.42
CA LEU A 117 -2.78 -4.79 29.61
C LEU A 117 -3.58 -4.89 28.30
N ASP A 118 -2.91 -4.82 27.15
CA ASP A 118 -3.48 -4.97 25.78
C ASP A 118 -2.68 -6.03 25.00
N PRO A 119 -2.89 -7.34 25.28
CA PRO A 119 -2.10 -8.41 24.68
C PRO A 119 -2.36 -8.63 23.18
N ASP A 120 -3.53 -8.23 22.68
CA ASP A 120 -3.97 -8.40 21.29
C ASP A 120 -3.70 -7.16 20.42
N GLY A 121 -3.36 -6.03 21.03
CA GLY A 121 -2.81 -4.85 20.37
C GLY A 121 -3.85 -4.02 19.65
N ASP A 122 -5.11 -4.09 20.09
CA ASP A 122 -6.23 -3.36 19.48
C ASP A 122 -6.47 -1.98 20.11
N SER A 123 -5.59 -1.58 21.05
CA SER A 123 -5.62 -0.34 21.84
C SER A 123 -6.70 -0.29 22.92
N ILE A 124 -7.37 -1.41 23.23
CA ILE A 124 -8.38 -1.55 24.27
C ILE A 124 -7.81 -2.41 25.41
N ALA A 125 -7.37 -1.77 26.49
CA ALA A 125 -6.78 -2.49 27.61
C ALA A 125 -7.83 -3.20 28.46
N CYS A 126 -7.57 -4.45 28.85
CA CYS A 126 -8.38 -5.21 29.80
C CYS A 126 -9.87 -5.25 29.46
N GLU A 127 -10.19 -5.71 28.24
CA GLU A 127 -11.55 -5.88 27.69
C GLU A 127 -12.52 -6.68 28.59
N ASP A 128 -12.00 -7.53 29.49
CA ASP A 128 -12.81 -8.29 30.46
C ASP A 128 -13.36 -7.44 31.62
N LEU A 129 -12.91 -6.19 31.79
CA LEU A 129 -13.34 -5.36 32.91
C LEU A 129 -14.71 -4.71 32.69
N PRO A 130 -15.50 -4.51 33.76
CA PRO A 130 -16.78 -3.83 33.67
C PRO A 130 -16.65 -2.43 33.03
N GLY A 131 -17.44 -2.19 31.99
CA GLY A 131 -17.44 -0.93 31.25
C GLY A 131 -16.46 -0.87 30.08
N ALA A 132 -15.82 -1.98 29.72
CA ALA A 132 -15.09 -2.09 28.47
C ALA A 132 -16.03 -1.91 27.28
N PRO A 133 -15.57 -1.29 26.18
CA PRO A 133 -16.26 -1.42 24.91
C PRO A 133 -16.30 -2.92 24.58
N GLU A 134 -17.50 -3.50 24.60
CA GLU A 134 -17.69 -4.87 24.13
C GLU A 134 -17.17 -4.95 22.68
N PRO A 135 -16.48 -6.01 22.25
CA PRO A 135 -16.06 -6.17 20.86
C PRO A 135 -17.32 -6.08 19.99
N GLU A 136 -17.51 -4.92 19.37
CA GLU A 136 -18.69 -4.62 18.58
C GLU A 136 -18.67 -5.56 17.38
N VAL A 137 -19.48 -6.62 17.43
CA VAL A 137 -20.16 -7.08 16.24
C VAL A 137 -21.02 -5.92 15.79
N GLN A 138 -20.48 -5.06 14.93
CA GLN A 138 -21.12 -3.84 14.45
C GLN A 138 -22.43 -4.15 13.72
N GLN A 139 -23.52 -4.32 14.47
CA GLN A 139 -24.87 -4.07 13.97
C GLN A 139 -25.12 -2.58 14.08
N VAL A 140 -24.72 -1.88 13.02
CA VAL A 140 -25.01 -0.47 12.80
C VAL A 140 -26.53 -0.29 12.71
N VAL A 141 -27.18 0.12 13.80
CA VAL A 141 -28.55 0.67 13.74
C VAL A 141 -28.41 2.12 13.30
N VAL A 142 -28.36 2.30 11.99
CA VAL A 142 -28.30 3.62 11.36
C VAL A 142 -29.62 4.33 11.59
N THR A 143 -29.64 5.34 12.47
CA THR A 143 -30.66 6.39 12.35
C THR A 143 -30.36 7.10 11.05
N ALA A 144 -31.19 6.87 10.03
CA ALA A 144 -31.01 7.43 8.69
C ALA A 144 -31.10 8.96 8.74
N THR A 145 -29.96 9.62 8.96
CA THR A 145 -29.65 10.85 8.23
C THR A 145 -29.87 10.50 6.76
N PRO A 146 -30.67 11.26 5.99
CA PRO A 146 -30.89 10.92 4.58
C PRO A 146 -29.52 10.85 3.92
N THR A 147 -29.11 9.65 3.55
CA THR A 147 -28.01 9.44 2.61
C THR A 147 -28.29 10.38 1.45
N PRO A 148 -27.42 11.35 1.14
CA PRO A 148 -27.59 12.09 -0.10
C PRO A 148 -27.73 11.02 -1.18
N SER A 149 -28.83 11.07 -1.93
CA SER A 149 -28.99 10.24 -3.13
C SER A 149 -27.64 10.25 -3.85
N PRO A 150 -27.02 9.10 -4.19
CA PRO A 150 -25.74 9.11 -4.87
C PRO A 150 -25.89 10.06 -6.04
N THR A 151 -25.07 11.12 -6.05
CA THR A 151 -25.01 12.01 -7.21
C THR A 151 -24.77 11.08 -8.39
N PRO A 152 -25.66 11.04 -9.39
CA PRO A 152 -25.45 10.15 -10.51
C PRO A 152 -24.08 10.50 -11.10
N VAL A 153 -23.16 9.53 -11.08
CA VAL A 153 -21.86 9.67 -11.75
C VAL A 153 -22.17 10.10 -13.19
N PRO A 154 -21.71 11.29 -13.63
CA PRO A 154 -21.86 11.71 -15.01
C PRO A 154 -21.27 10.64 -15.92
N THR A 155 -22.02 10.24 -16.95
CA THR A 155 -21.54 9.26 -17.93
C THR A 155 -20.20 9.69 -18.49
N GLY A 156 -19.17 8.85 -18.32
CA GLY A 156 -17.81 9.11 -18.81
C GLY A 156 -16.88 9.86 -17.85
N GLN A 157 -17.26 10.07 -16.58
CA GLN A 157 -16.31 10.51 -15.55
C GLN A 157 -15.19 9.48 -15.36
N GLY A 158 -13.96 9.98 -15.21
CA GLY A 158 -12.75 9.17 -15.12
C GLY A 158 -12.23 8.64 -16.45
N LEU A 159 -13.00 8.68 -17.54
CA LEU A 159 -12.59 8.09 -18.82
C LEU A 159 -11.74 9.03 -19.70
N SER A 160 -11.52 10.28 -19.26
CA SER A 160 -10.66 11.21 -19.99
C SER A 160 -10.02 12.24 -19.06
N ARG A 161 -8.86 12.77 -19.45
CA ARG A 161 -8.18 13.86 -18.76
C ARG A 161 -9.02 15.13 -18.56
N HIS A 162 -10.04 15.35 -19.41
CA HIS A 162 -10.91 16.52 -19.34
C HIS A 162 -12.11 16.32 -18.40
N ASN A 163 -12.34 15.10 -17.94
CA ASN A 163 -13.40 14.75 -16.99
C ASN A 163 -12.89 13.65 -16.04
N PRO A 164 -11.84 13.93 -15.24
CA PRO A 164 -11.26 12.92 -14.38
C PRO A 164 -12.14 12.64 -13.14
N TRP A 165 -11.84 11.54 -12.45
CA TRP A 165 -12.30 11.33 -11.07
C TRP A 165 -11.68 12.36 -10.12
N PRO A 166 -12.37 12.77 -9.05
CA PRO A 166 -11.81 13.69 -8.07
C PRO A 166 -10.77 12.99 -7.17
N MET A 167 -9.93 13.79 -6.53
CA MET A 167 -9.07 13.36 -5.43
C MET A 167 -9.84 13.46 -4.10
N ASP A 168 -10.75 12.53 -3.85
CA ASP A 168 -11.61 12.51 -2.65
C ASP A 168 -11.38 11.27 -1.76
N GLY A 169 -10.33 10.49 -2.04
CA GLY A 169 -10.03 9.23 -1.36
C GLY A 169 -10.96 8.07 -1.72
N THR A 170 -11.99 8.30 -2.54
CA THR A 170 -12.87 7.24 -3.04
C THR A 170 -12.08 6.33 -3.99
N CYS A 171 -12.45 5.05 -3.97
CA CYS A 171 -11.83 4.04 -4.82
C CYS A 171 -12.63 3.88 -6.11
N TYR A 172 -11.98 4.10 -7.26
CA TYR A 172 -12.58 4.05 -8.58
C TYR A 172 -11.90 2.98 -9.45
N GLY A 173 -12.69 2.12 -10.08
CA GLY A 173 -12.18 1.01 -10.87
C GLY A 173 -13.28 0.07 -11.36
N PRO A 174 -12.92 -0.95 -12.15
CA PRO A 174 -13.83 -2.04 -12.48
C PRO A 174 -14.20 -2.83 -11.21
N ALA A 175 -15.48 -3.18 -11.07
CA ALA A 175 -16.01 -3.81 -9.86
C ALA A 175 -15.45 -5.22 -9.56
N ASP A 176 -14.84 -5.86 -10.56
CA ASP A 176 -14.30 -7.21 -10.50
C ASP A 176 -12.76 -7.25 -10.51
N SER A 177 -12.08 -6.10 -10.32
CA SER A 177 -10.62 -6.02 -10.19
C SER A 177 -10.21 -5.12 -9.01
N PHE A 178 -8.97 -4.64 -9.03
CA PHE A 178 -8.58 -3.51 -8.20
C PHE A 178 -9.36 -2.25 -8.55
N CYS A 179 -9.63 -1.44 -7.54
CA CYS A 179 -9.94 -0.03 -7.72
C CYS A 179 -8.79 0.82 -7.15
N PHE A 180 -8.69 2.05 -7.66
CA PHE A 180 -7.63 3.00 -7.36
C PHE A 180 -8.21 4.24 -6.71
N GLY A 181 -7.59 4.71 -5.63
CA GLY A 181 -7.93 5.97 -4.97
C GLY A 181 -6.70 6.80 -4.67
N ILE A 182 -6.83 8.12 -4.76
CA ILE A 182 -5.77 9.07 -4.38
C ILE A 182 -6.08 9.62 -3.00
N LEU A 183 -5.15 9.41 -2.06
CA LEU A 183 -5.29 9.80 -0.67
C LEU A 183 -4.71 11.19 -0.41
N SER A 184 -3.49 11.43 -0.87
CA SER A 184 -2.77 12.69 -0.65
C SER A 184 -1.79 12.99 -1.79
N VAL A 185 -1.40 14.27 -1.93
CA VAL A 185 -0.36 14.72 -2.88
C VAL A 185 0.55 15.70 -2.16
N ASP A 186 1.83 15.37 -2.06
CA ASP A 186 2.89 16.33 -1.76
C ASP A 186 3.46 16.89 -3.06
N TRP A 187 3.37 18.21 -3.22
CA TRP A 187 3.81 18.94 -4.40
C TRP A 187 5.30 19.35 -4.35
N ASP A 188 5.98 19.15 -3.22
CA ASP A 188 7.40 19.44 -3.02
C ASP A 188 8.05 18.42 -2.08
N ALA A 189 8.07 17.15 -2.49
CA ALA A 189 8.46 16.00 -1.67
C ALA A 189 9.97 15.84 -1.42
N TRP A 190 10.82 16.73 -1.95
CA TRP A 190 12.27 16.61 -1.75
C TRP A 190 12.71 16.61 -0.27
N PRO A 191 12.17 17.46 0.63
CA PRO A 191 12.59 17.49 2.02
C PRO A 191 12.45 16.14 2.74
N GLU A 192 11.40 15.38 2.44
CA GLU A 192 11.14 14.06 3.03
C GLU A 192 11.89 12.94 2.30
N ILE A 193 12.01 13.01 0.98
CA ILE A 193 12.82 12.06 0.19
C ILE A 193 14.30 12.13 0.57
N GLN A 194 14.82 13.33 0.87
CA GLN A 194 16.20 13.48 1.34
C GLN A 194 16.41 12.86 2.73
N VAL A 195 15.39 12.89 3.58
CA VAL A 195 15.42 12.29 4.92
C VAL A 195 15.35 10.77 4.85
N GLU A 196 14.48 10.21 3.99
CA GLU A 196 14.38 8.76 3.77
C GLU A 196 15.74 8.17 3.38
N ASN A 197 16.44 8.84 2.47
CA ASN A 197 17.78 8.43 2.08
C ASN A 197 18.64 9.62 1.66
N GLN A 198 19.62 9.96 2.50
CA GLN A 198 20.58 11.03 2.24
C GLN A 198 21.44 10.84 0.97
N PHE A 199 21.46 9.63 0.39
CA PHE A 199 22.14 9.35 -0.87
C PHE A 199 21.27 9.61 -2.11
N ASN A 200 20.01 9.99 -1.94
CA ASN A 200 19.19 10.45 -3.06
C ASN A 200 19.76 11.75 -3.64
N ASP A 201 19.67 11.89 -4.96
CA ASP A 201 19.95 13.15 -5.63
C ASP A 201 18.74 14.09 -5.53
N PRO A 202 18.95 15.42 -5.37
CA PRO A 202 17.85 16.39 -5.40
C PRO A 202 17.14 16.39 -6.77
N PRO A 203 15.91 16.92 -6.86
CA PRO A 203 15.25 17.10 -8.14
C PRO A 203 16.12 17.95 -9.07
N PRO A 204 16.17 17.62 -10.38
CA PRO A 204 16.88 18.44 -11.36
C PRO A 204 16.42 19.90 -11.33
N ASP A 205 17.29 20.83 -11.72
CA ASP A 205 16.93 22.24 -11.83
C ASP A 205 15.65 22.42 -12.66
N GLY A 206 14.74 23.27 -12.16
CA GLY A 206 13.45 23.51 -12.81
C GLY A 206 12.39 22.41 -12.61
N HIS A 207 12.66 21.42 -11.77
CA HIS A 207 11.71 20.35 -11.43
C HIS A 207 11.42 20.29 -9.93
N LYS A 208 10.33 19.60 -9.59
CA LYS A 208 10.00 19.16 -8.23
C LYS A 208 9.76 17.65 -8.22
N PHE A 209 10.01 17.03 -7.08
CA PHE A 209 9.44 15.72 -6.80
C PHE A 209 8.02 15.91 -6.31
N VAL A 210 7.06 15.32 -7.02
CA VAL A 210 5.66 15.25 -6.61
C VAL A 210 5.40 13.82 -6.16
N MET A 211 5.01 13.65 -4.91
CA MET A 211 4.70 12.34 -4.34
C MET A 211 3.20 12.23 -4.13
N ILE A 212 2.64 11.11 -4.55
CA ILE A 212 1.20 10.85 -4.50
C ILE A 212 0.99 9.59 -3.69
N GLU A 213 0.23 9.70 -2.61
CA GLU A 213 -0.19 8.54 -1.83
C GLU A 213 -1.43 7.95 -2.47
N ILE A 214 -1.33 6.69 -2.87
CA ILE A 214 -2.40 5.97 -3.56
C ILE A 214 -2.88 4.80 -2.72
N SER A 215 -4.09 4.34 -3.01
CA SER A 215 -4.68 3.14 -2.42
C SER A 215 -5.21 2.22 -3.50
N LEU A 216 -4.94 0.93 -3.34
CA LEU A 216 -5.48 -0.14 -4.17
C LEU A 216 -6.32 -1.07 -3.28
N LEU A 217 -7.58 -1.28 -3.65
CA LEU A 217 -8.48 -2.24 -2.99
C LEU A 217 -8.86 -3.32 -3.98
N ASN A 218 -8.65 -4.58 -3.62
CA ASN A 218 -9.13 -5.71 -4.42
C ASN A 218 -10.65 -5.87 -4.22
N GLN A 219 -11.45 -5.39 -5.17
CA GLN A 219 -12.91 -5.55 -5.17
C GLN A 219 -13.36 -6.83 -5.89
N GLY A 220 -12.44 -7.45 -6.64
CA GLY A 220 -12.65 -8.71 -7.32
C GLY A 220 -12.67 -9.92 -6.38
N ASN A 221 -12.81 -11.09 -6.98
CA ASN A 221 -12.84 -12.38 -6.30
C ASN A 221 -11.54 -13.19 -6.48
N ILE A 222 -10.54 -12.60 -7.16
CA ILE A 222 -9.25 -13.25 -7.36
C ILE A 222 -8.52 -13.26 -6.02
N GLU A 223 -8.34 -14.48 -5.50
CA GLU A 223 -7.51 -14.74 -4.32
C GLU A 223 -6.04 -14.45 -4.63
N ARG A 224 -5.32 -13.87 -3.66
CA ARG A 224 -3.89 -13.54 -3.83
C ARG A 224 -3.65 -12.77 -5.15
N ASN A 225 -4.38 -11.68 -5.36
CA ASN A 225 -4.23 -10.87 -6.57
C ASN A 225 -3.02 -9.94 -6.42
N SER A 226 -2.01 -10.10 -7.29
CA SER A 226 -0.80 -9.29 -7.22
C SER A 226 -1.07 -7.87 -7.71
N ILE A 227 -0.53 -6.86 -7.03
CA ILE A 227 -0.56 -5.47 -7.53
C ILE A 227 0.45 -5.21 -8.66
N THR A 228 1.17 -6.24 -9.11
CA THR A 228 2.11 -6.13 -10.22
C THR A 228 1.37 -5.76 -11.50
N GLY A 229 1.69 -4.61 -12.10
CA GLY A 229 0.99 -4.07 -13.27
C GLY A 229 -0.21 -3.19 -12.92
N GLU A 230 -0.79 -3.35 -11.73
CA GLU A 230 -1.88 -2.49 -11.21
C GLU A 230 -1.37 -1.14 -10.67
N THR A 231 -0.06 -0.94 -10.69
CA THR A 231 0.62 0.29 -10.29
C THR A 231 1.08 1.12 -11.51
N ASP A 232 0.80 0.65 -12.74
CA ASP A 232 1.20 1.34 -13.95
C ASP A 232 0.44 2.67 -14.07
N SER A 233 1.15 3.74 -13.74
CA SER A 233 0.58 5.08 -13.63
C SER A 233 1.58 6.12 -14.09
N ASP A 234 1.03 7.12 -14.75
CA ASP A 234 1.74 8.27 -15.27
C ASP A 234 0.94 9.56 -15.02
N VAL A 235 1.63 10.69 -14.96
CA VAL A 235 0.98 12.00 -14.90
C VAL A 235 1.13 12.72 -16.22
N LEU A 236 0.09 13.45 -16.62
CA LEU A 236 0.13 14.32 -17.79
C LEU A 236 0.22 15.76 -17.31
N GLY A 237 1.32 16.43 -17.65
CA GLY A 237 1.41 17.88 -17.58
C GLY A 237 0.54 18.50 -18.66
N GLN A 238 -0.55 19.19 -18.31
CA GLN A 238 -1.40 19.80 -19.33
C GLN A 238 -0.81 21.09 -19.91
N GLY A 239 0.15 21.71 -19.22
CA GLY A 239 0.90 22.86 -19.73
C GLY A 239 1.81 22.46 -20.90
N THR A 240 2.56 21.36 -20.75
CA THR A 240 3.47 20.84 -21.78
C THR A 240 2.82 19.81 -22.70
N ASN A 241 1.70 19.22 -22.29
CA ASN A 241 1.08 18.06 -22.91
C ASN A 241 2.04 16.85 -23.00
N VAL A 242 2.88 16.68 -21.97
CA VAL A 242 3.87 15.61 -21.86
C VAL A 242 3.50 14.63 -20.75
N VAL A 243 3.65 13.34 -21.05
CA VAL A 243 3.50 12.24 -20.09
C VAL A 243 4.79 12.08 -19.28
N ILE A 244 4.66 12.00 -17.97
CA ILE A 244 5.74 11.86 -16.99
C ILE A 244 5.50 10.55 -16.24
N ARG A 245 6.49 9.65 -16.27
CA ARG A 245 6.40 8.35 -15.60
C ARG A 245 6.79 8.45 -14.13
N SER A 246 6.28 7.53 -13.31
CA SER A 246 6.64 7.40 -11.89
C SER A 246 8.05 6.80 -11.74
N THR A 247 9.08 7.60 -12.03
CA THR A 247 10.49 7.19 -11.94
C THR A 247 11.40 8.39 -11.68
N GLY A 248 12.59 8.15 -11.12
CA GLY A 248 13.62 9.17 -10.96
C GLY A 248 13.67 9.89 -9.62
N CYS A 249 12.87 9.49 -8.63
CA CYS A 249 12.88 10.08 -7.28
C CYS A 249 13.85 9.42 -6.27
N GLY A 250 14.52 8.33 -6.65
CA GLY A 250 15.37 7.56 -5.74
C GLY A 250 14.56 6.68 -4.77
N VAL A 251 15.02 6.56 -3.53
CA VAL A 251 14.30 5.85 -2.46
C VAL A 251 13.31 6.80 -1.79
N ILE A 252 12.02 6.51 -1.83
CA ILE A 252 10.96 7.38 -1.30
C ILE A 252 10.37 6.80 0.00
N PRO A 253 9.90 7.66 0.93
CA PRO A 253 9.25 7.20 2.14
C PRO A 253 7.93 6.49 1.81
N ASN A 254 7.60 5.43 2.56
CA ASN A 254 6.38 4.63 2.37
C ASN A 254 6.13 4.22 0.90
N ASP A 255 7.20 3.92 0.15
CA ASP A 255 7.15 3.44 -1.22
C ASP A 255 6.19 2.24 -1.35
N LEU A 256 5.27 2.29 -2.31
CA LEU A 256 4.29 1.23 -2.52
C LEU A 256 5.00 -0.08 -2.91
N LYS A 257 5.07 -1.01 -1.97
CA LYS A 257 5.74 -2.30 -2.16
C LYS A 257 4.86 -3.31 -2.87
N TRP A 258 5.51 -4.22 -3.58
CA TRP A 258 4.87 -5.40 -4.15
C TRP A 258 4.11 -6.16 -3.05
N ALA A 259 2.87 -6.54 -3.37
CA ALA A 259 2.00 -7.26 -2.46
C ALA A 259 1.00 -8.12 -3.25
N ASP A 260 0.64 -9.26 -2.66
CA ASP A 260 -0.54 -10.01 -3.05
C ASP A 260 -1.70 -9.59 -2.13
N VAL A 261 -2.82 -9.20 -2.72
CA VAL A 261 -3.98 -8.65 -2.00
C VAL A 261 -5.16 -9.59 -2.20
N PHE A 262 -5.68 -10.10 -1.09
CA PHE A 262 -6.88 -10.94 -1.05
C PHE A 262 -8.15 -10.10 -1.26
N PRO A 263 -9.28 -10.68 -1.69
CA PRO A 263 -10.54 -9.98 -1.83
C PRO A 263 -10.91 -9.16 -0.59
N GLY A 264 -11.28 -7.89 -0.78
CA GLY A 264 -11.56 -6.94 0.29
C GLY A 264 -10.31 -6.33 0.96
N GLY A 265 -9.12 -6.86 0.67
CA GLY A 265 -7.85 -6.32 1.13
C GLY A 265 -7.49 -5.00 0.45
N ARG A 266 -6.83 -4.13 1.19
CA ARG A 266 -6.35 -2.83 0.73
C ARG A 266 -4.87 -2.66 1.02
N VAL A 267 -4.15 -2.09 0.07
CA VAL A 267 -2.77 -1.61 0.25
C VAL A 267 -2.69 -0.14 -0.10
N SER A 268 -1.74 0.57 0.48
CA SER A 268 -1.50 1.99 0.22
C SER A 268 -0.02 2.30 0.33
N GLY A 269 0.41 3.35 -0.36
CA GLY A 269 1.80 3.73 -0.44
C GLY A 269 2.02 4.85 -1.43
N ASN A 270 3.24 5.35 -1.45
CA ASN A 270 3.64 6.47 -2.27
C ASN A 270 4.14 6.02 -3.64
N ILE A 271 3.79 6.80 -4.66
CA ILE A 271 4.41 6.83 -5.98
C ILE A 271 4.97 8.24 -6.21
N CYS A 272 6.00 8.39 -7.06
CA CYS A 272 6.70 9.66 -7.19
C CYS A 272 7.08 10.01 -8.63
N PHE A 273 6.95 11.30 -8.95
CA PHE A 273 7.16 11.87 -10.27
C PHE A 273 8.15 13.03 -10.21
N VAL A 274 9.03 13.11 -11.21
CA VAL A 274 9.90 14.28 -11.44
C VAL A 274 9.19 15.23 -12.39
N VAL A 275 8.60 16.30 -11.86
CA VAL A 275 7.67 17.16 -12.59
C VAL A 275 8.31 18.52 -12.89
N PRO A 276 8.27 19.00 -14.14
CA PRO A 276 8.66 20.37 -14.47
C PRO A 276 7.82 21.39 -13.72
N ASN A 277 8.44 22.46 -13.22
CA ASN A 277 7.75 23.50 -12.44
C ASN A 277 6.54 24.12 -13.18
N GLU A 278 6.59 24.17 -14.51
CA GLU A 278 5.50 24.68 -15.35
C GLU A 278 4.24 23.79 -15.36
N ASP A 279 4.38 22.49 -15.10
CA ASP A 279 3.27 21.53 -15.12
C ASP A 279 2.64 21.29 -13.74
N ILE A 280 3.32 21.67 -12.65
CA ILE A 280 2.90 21.41 -11.25
C ILE A 280 1.44 21.78 -10.99
N SER A 281 0.97 22.89 -11.54
CA SER A 281 -0.41 23.37 -11.32
C SER A 281 -1.47 22.67 -12.18
N THR A 282 -1.07 21.85 -13.15
CA THR A 282 -1.94 21.33 -14.21
C THR A 282 -1.97 19.81 -14.33
N LEU A 283 -1.22 19.10 -13.49
CA LEU A 283 -1.13 17.64 -13.52
C LEU A 283 -2.50 16.97 -13.37
N VAL A 284 -2.68 15.91 -14.16
CA VAL A 284 -3.70 14.88 -13.97
C VAL A 284 -3.02 13.52 -13.99
N LEU A 285 -3.45 12.63 -13.12
CA LEU A 285 -2.93 11.26 -13.07
C LEU A 285 -3.73 10.38 -14.02
N ARG A 286 -3.04 9.47 -14.69
CA ARG A 286 -3.57 8.38 -15.47
C ARG A 286 -3.11 7.07 -14.87
N TRP A 287 -4.05 6.15 -14.70
CA TRP A 287 -3.80 4.81 -14.21
C TRP A 287 -4.23 3.80 -15.27
N GLU A 288 -3.29 2.97 -15.72
CA GLU A 288 -3.54 1.85 -16.63
C GLU A 288 -3.84 0.59 -15.82
N TYR A 289 -5.11 0.24 -15.69
CA TYR A 289 -5.50 -1.03 -15.05
C TYR A 289 -5.57 -2.18 -16.07
N SER A 290 -5.44 -1.88 -17.36
CA SER A 290 -5.36 -2.86 -18.45
C SER A 290 -4.59 -2.26 -19.62
N PHE A 291 -3.99 -3.11 -20.45
CA PHE A 291 -3.28 -2.73 -21.68
C PHE A 291 -4.11 -1.92 -22.70
N ARG A 292 -5.43 -1.77 -22.50
CA ARG A 292 -6.31 -0.96 -23.35
C ARG A 292 -7.08 0.10 -22.61
N ASP A 293 -7.13 0.03 -21.29
CA ASP A 293 -8.06 0.81 -20.48
C ASP A 293 -7.32 1.57 -19.40
N ALA A 294 -7.71 2.84 -19.24
CA ALA A 294 -7.14 3.71 -18.24
C ALA A 294 -8.20 4.61 -17.63
N LEU A 295 -7.99 4.95 -16.36
CA LEU A 295 -8.76 5.96 -15.66
C LEU A 295 -7.90 7.21 -15.42
N TRP A 296 -8.57 8.35 -15.35
CA TRP A 296 -7.98 9.66 -15.13
C TRP A 296 -8.45 10.24 -13.81
N PHE A 297 -7.54 10.86 -13.07
CA PHE A 297 -7.77 11.42 -11.74
C PHE A 297 -7.25 12.86 -11.69
N ALA A 298 -8.06 13.75 -11.14
CA ALA A 298 -7.64 15.08 -10.75
C ALA A 298 -6.73 14.95 -9.53
N LEU A 299 -5.81 15.91 -9.38
CA LEU A 299 -4.94 16.00 -8.22
C LEU A 299 -5.25 17.24 -7.36
N ARG A 300 -6.33 17.96 -7.68
CA ARG A 300 -6.82 19.17 -7.00
C ARG A 300 -8.34 19.29 -7.10
#